data_AF-A0AA95ZAU9-F1
#
_entry.id   AF-A0AA95ZAU9-F1
#
_cell.length_a   1.000
_cell.length_b   1.000
_cell.length_c   1.000
_cell.angle_alpha   90.00
_cell.angle_beta   90.00
_cell.angle_gamma   90.00
#
_symmetry.space_group_name_H-M   'P 1'
#
loop_
_entity.id
_entity.type
_entity.pdbx_description
1 polymer ?
#
loop_
_entity_poly.entity_id
_entity_poly.type
_entity_poly.pdbx_seq_one_letter_code
_entity_poly.pdbx_strand_id
1 'polypeptide(L)'
;MRVLLVLIAFGMIAAPALLALSREDASRGRRIGSALVIFLAPAIALGMIHGVPELNGRALDYPVAWTTLRLVLSALALILPWCLYVWLAGPRR
;
A
#
# COMPACT_ATOMS: atom_id res chain seq x y z
N MET A 1 14.90 9.80 -16.36
CA MET A 1 14.75 8.32 -16.43
C MET A 1 14.35 7.69 -15.09
N ARG A 2 15.06 7.93 -13.98
CA ARG A 2 14.76 7.33 -12.66
C ARG A 2 13.33 7.57 -12.15
N VAL A 3 12.80 8.80 -12.30
CA VAL A 3 11.44 9.16 -11.85
C VAL A 3 10.37 8.41 -12.65
N LEU A 4 10.54 8.26 -13.97
CA LEU A 4 9.61 7.54 -14.83
C LEU A 4 9.48 6.07 -14.42
N LEU A 5 10.61 5.40 -14.15
CA LEU A 5 10.61 4.00 -13.71
C LEU A 5 9.93 3.80 -12.36
N VAL A 6 10.11 4.74 -11.42
CA VAL A 6 9.43 4.72 -10.12
C VAL A 6 7.93 4.91 -10.28
N LEU A 7 7.49 5.81 -11.16
CA LEU A 7 6.07 6.02 -11.45
C LEU A 7 5.44 4.79 -12.12
N ILE A 8 6.16 4.13 -13.04
CA ILE A 8 5.71 2.88 -13.66
C ILE A 8 5.58 1.77 -12.61
N ALA A 9 6.60 1.59 -11.76
CA ALA A 9 6.55 0.59 -10.69
C ALA A 9 5.40 0.86 -9.71
N PHE A 10 5.17 2.13 -9.37
CA PHE A 10 4.03 2.53 -8.56
C PHE A 10 2.70 2.20 -9.26
N GLY A 11 2.56 2.54 -10.53
CA GLY A 11 1.37 2.23 -11.33
C GLY A 11 1.08 0.74 -11.41
N MET A 12 2.11 -0.09 -11.56
CA MET A 12 1.98 -1.56 -11.59
C MET A 12 1.44 -2.16 -10.29
N ILE A 13 1.69 -1.49 -9.14
CA ILE A 13 1.18 -1.91 -7.82
C ILE A 13 -0.20 -1.29 -7.55
N ALA A 14 -0.39 -0.02 -7.91
CA ALA A 14 -1.62 0.73 -7.63
C ALA A 14 -2.80 0.30 -8.52
N ALA A 15 -2.55 0.05 -9.82
CA ALA A 15 -3.61 -0.30 -10.78
C ALA A 15 -4.42 -1.54 -10.38
N PRO A 16 -3.84 -2.70 -10.02
CA PRO A 16 -4.62 -3.87 -9.64
C PRO A 16 -5.40 -3.67 -8.33
N ALA A 17 -4.88 -2.86 -7.39
CA ALA A 17 -5.59 -2.52 -6.17
C ALA A 17 -6.83 -1.65 -6.44
N LEU A 18 -6.70 -0.67 -7.34
CA LEU A 18 -7.82 0.18 -7.77
C LEU A 18 -8.86 -0.63 -8.57
N LEU A 19 -8.43 -1.56 -9.43
CA LEU A 19 -9.32 -2.47 -10.14
C LEU A 19 -10.08 -3.40 -9.17
N ALA A 20 -9.42 -3.91 -8.14
CA ALA A 20 -10.10 -4.69 -7.10
C ALA A 20 -11.13 -3.84 -6.34
N LEU A 21 -10.84 -2.55 -6.13
CA LEU A 21 -11.76 -1.60 -5.51
C LEU A 21 -12.97 -1.31 -6.41
N SER A 22 -12.80 -1.27 -7.73
CA SER A 22 -13.87 -0.99 -8.71
C SER A 22 -14.77 -2.17 -9.06
N ARG A 23 -14.45 -3.40 -8.62
CA ARG A 23 -15.28 -4.61 -8.87
C ARG A 23 -16.61 -4.63 -8.13
N GLU A 24 -17.73 -4.56 -8.85
CA GLU A 24 -19.08 -4.57 -8.25
C GLU A 24 -19.56 -5.94 -7.76
N ASP A 25 -18.87 -7.02 -8.16
CA ASP A 25 -19.26 -8.40 -7.86
C ASP A 25 -19.06 -8.80 -6.38
N ALA A 26 -18.44 -7.94 -5.56
CA ALA A 26 -18.09 -8.24 -4.18
C ALA A 26 -18.66 -7.23 -3.18
N SER A 27 -18.93 -7.69 -1.96
CA SER A 27 -19.34 -6.80 -0.87
C SER A 27 -18.29 -5.72 -0.61
N ARG A 28 -18.75 -4.54 -0.16
CA ARG A 28 -17.90 -3.35 0.02
C ARG A 28 -16.66 -3.60 0.87
N GLY A 29 -16.82 -4.34 1.98
CA GLY A 29 -15.72 -4.71 2.86
C GLY A 29 -14.69 -5.62 2.17
N ARG A 30 -15.13 -6.54 1.31
CA ARG A 30 -14.25 -7.44 0.56
C ARG A 30 -13.47 -6.72 -0.54
N ARG A 31 -14.08 -5.72 -1.20
CA ARG A 31 -13.39 -4.84 -2.17
C ARG A 31 -12.26 -4.06 -1.52
N ILE A 32 -12.55 -3.41 -0.39
CA ILE A 32 -11.58 -2.64 0.39
C ILE A 32 -10.45 -3.56 0.91
N GLY A 33 -10.80 -4.69 1.52
CA GLY A 33 -9.83 -5.66 2.01
C GLY A 33 -8.92 -6.20 0.90
N SER A 34 -9.48 -6.55 -0.26
CA SER A 34 -8.71 -7.03 -1.40
C SER A 34 -7.77 -5.95 -1.95
N ALA A 35 -8.24 -4.70 -2.08
CA ALA A 35 -7.41 -3.60 -2.55
C ALA A 35 -6.25 -3.31 -1.59
N LEU A 36 -6.51 -3.32 -0.28
CA LEU A 36 -5.49 -3.16 0.75
C LEU A 36 -4.43 -4.26 0.65
N VAL A 37 -4.83 -5.53 0.55
CA VAL A 37 -3.89 -6.65 0.45
C VAL A 37 -3.02 -6.55 -0.80
N ILE A 38 -3.62 -6.25 -1.96
CA ILE A 38 -2.89 -6.14 -3.24
C ILE A 38 -1.86 -5.01 -3.19
N PHE A 39 -2.19 -3.90 -2.51
CA PHE A 39 -1.31 -2.74 -2.44
C PHE A 39 -0.23 -2.85 -1.35
N LEU A 40 -0.57 -3.39 -0.17
CA LEU A 40 0.36 -3.50 0.96
C LEU A 40 1.32 -4.68 0.82
N ALA A 41 0.89 -5.82 0.27
CA ALA A 41 1.72 -7.03 0.25
C ALA A 41 3.08 -6.82 -0.45
N PRO A 42 3.18 -6.14 -1.61
CA PRO A 42 4.47 -5.87 -2.23
C PRO A 42 5.34 -4.91 -1.41
N ALA A 43 4.74 -3.89 -0.77
CA ALA A 43 5.46 -2.94 0.08
C ALA A 43 6.03 -3.61 1.34
N ILE A 44 5.27 -4.52 1.94
CA ILE A 44 5.71 -5.35 3.06
C ILE A 44 6.84 -6.29 2.62
N ALA A 45 6.67 -7.00 1.48
CA ALA A 45 7.69 -7.88 0.94
C ALA A 45 8.99 -7.12 0.62
N LEU A 46 8.89 -5.93 0.02
CA LEU A 46 10.04 -5.05 -0.22
C LEU A 46 10.71 -4.60 1.08
N GLY A 47 9.94 -4.26 2.11
CA GLY A 47 10.46 -3.92 3.43
C GLY A 47 11.18 -5.07 4.13
N MET A 48 10.75 -6.31 3.88
CA MET A 48 11.44 -7.51 4.39
C MET A 48 12.70 -7.85 3.59
N ILE A 49 12.71 -7.62 2.28
CA ILE A 49 13.83 -7.95 1.39
C ILE A 49 14.93 -6.86 1.45
N HIS A 50 14.57 -5.60 1.65
CA HIS A 50 15.53 -4.49 1.78
C HIS A 50 15.86 -4.24 3.26
N GLY A 51 16.88 -4.94 3.75
CA GLY A 51 17.60 -4.58 4.97
C GLY A 51 18.11 -3.13 4.89
N VAL A 52 17.96 -2.41 6.00
CA VAL A 52 18.06 -0.95 6.12
C VAL A 52 19.45 -0.38 5.74
N PRO A 53 19.53 0.75 4.99
CA PRO A 53 20.72 1.61 4.95
C PRO A 53 20.81 2.49 6.22
N GLU A 54 21.98 2.45 6.87
CA GLU A 54 22.43 3.19 8.07
C GLU A 54 21.45 4.25 8.63
N LEU A 55 20.67 3.87 9.65
CA LEU A 55 19.81 4.78 10.42
C LEU A 55 20.48 5.15 11.76
N ASN A 56 20.63 6.45 12.04
CA ASN A 56 21.15 6.97 13.30
C ASN A 56 20.11 6.97 14.45
N GLY A 57 20.55 6.67 15.67
CA GLY A 57 20.10 7.27 16.94
C GLY A 57 18.89 6.73 17.72
N ARG A 58 17.92 6.04 17.09
CA ARG A 58 16.83 5.28 17.77
C ARG A 58 16.34 4.06 16.99
N ALA A 59 16.77 3.94 15.73
CA ALA A 59 16.45 2.81 14.87
C ALA A 59 17.44 1.65 15.00
N LEU A 60 18.45 1.75 15.88
CA LEU A 60 19.46 0.69 16.06
C LEU A 60 18.88 -0.56 16.75
N ASP A 61 17.85 -0.42 17.59
CA ASP A 61 17.29 -1.58 18.32
C ASP A 61 16.42 -2.46 17.42
N TYR A 62 15.66 -1.89 16.47
CA TYR A 62 14.79 -2.64 15.54
C TYR A 62 14.71 -1.98 14.14
N PRO A 63 15.83 -1.93 13.38
CA PRO A 63 15.91 -1.20 12.11
C PRO A 63 14.90 -1.70 11.06
N VAL A 64 14.73 -3.01 10.98
CA VAL A 64 13.79 -3.66 10.05
C VAL A 64 12.34 -3.32 10.40
N ALA A 65 11.98 -3.34 11.69
CA ALA A 65 10.62 -3.02 12.13
C ALA A 65 10.26 -1.57 11.80
N TRP A 66 11.19 -0.64 12.04
CA TRP A 66 10.98 0.79 11.75
C TRP A 66 10.81 1.07 10.24
N THR A 67 11.65 0.45 9.40
CA THR A 67 11.58 0.63 7.94
C THR A 67 10.31 0.01 7.37
N THR A 68 9.94 -1.19 7.84
CA THR A 68 8.69 -1.85 7.45
C THR A 68 7.48 -1.03 7.87
N LEU A 69 7.44 -0.52 9.10
CA LEU A 69 6.37 0.35 9.59
C LEU A 69 6.23 1.61 8.71
N ARG A 70 7.35 2.26 8.37
CA ARG A 70 7.34 3.46 7.53
C ARG A 70 6.82 3.17 6.12
N LEU A 71 7.21 2.04 5.52
CA LEU A 71 6.71 1.60 4.22
C LEU A 71 5.21 1.30 4.27
N VAL A 72 4.76 0.58 5.28
CA VAL A 72 3.35 0.23 5.50
C VAL A 72 2.50 1.48 5.72
N LEU A 73 2.93 2.42 6.57
CA LEU A 73 2.23 3.67 6.82
C LEU A 73 2.16 4.55 5.56
N SER A 74 3.24 4.59 4.77
CA SER A 74 3.27 5.34 3.51
C SER A 74 2.32 4.72 2.48
N ALA A 75 2.32 3.38 2.37
CA ALA A 75 1.39 2.67 1.50
C ALA A 75 -0.08 2.86 1.94
N LEU A 76 -0.36 2.76 3.24
CA LEU A 76 -1.67 3.05 3.81
C LEU A 76 -2.13 4.47 3.47
N ALA A 77 -1.28 5.48 3.66
CA ALA A 77 -1.62 6.87 3.36
C ALA A 77 -2.01 7.10 1.89
N LEU A 78 -1.44 6.33 0.96
CA LEU A 78 -1.75 6.41 -0.47
C LEU A 78 -3.08 5.75 -0.85
N ILE A 79 -3.45 4.65 -0.19
CA ILE A 79 -4.67 3.89 -0.54
C ILE A 79 -5.88 4.19 0.36
N LEU A 80 -5.67 4.71 1.57
CA LEU A 80 -6.75 5.06 2.50
C LEU A 80 -7.78 6.03 1.92
N PRO A 81 -7.39 7.12 1.24
CA PRO A 81 -8.35 8.08 0.68
C PRO A 81 -9.31 7.43 -0.31
N TRP A 82 -8.81 6.49 -1.12
CA TRP A 82 -9.62 5.75 -2.08
C TRP A 82 -10.55 4.74 -1.39
N CYS A 83 -10.06 4.05 -0.36
CA CYS A 83 -10.89 3.15 0.44
C CYS A 83 -12.03 3.92 1.14
N LEU A 84 -11.71 5.07 1.74
CA LEU A 84 -12.68 5.96 2.38
C LEU A 84 -13.68 6.52 1.36
N TYR A 85 -13.22 6.94 0.18
CA TYR A 85 -14.10 7.37 -0.90
C TYR A 85 -15.08 6.27 -1.29
N VAL A 86 -14.61 5.05 -1.51
CA VAL A 86 -15.51 3.93 -1.85
C VAL A 86 -16.43 3.58 -0.70
N TRP A 87 -16.00 3.74 0.55
CA TRP A 87 -16.81 3.53 1.76
C TRP A 87 -17.83 4.65 2.04
N LEU A 88 -17.59 5.88 1.61
CA LEU A 88 -18.50 7.01 1.80
C LEU A 88 -19.43 7.20 0.59
N ALA A 89 -18.90 7.13 -0.62
CA ALA A 89 -19.59 7.49 -1.87
C ALA A 89 -20.26 6.30 -2.57
N GLY A 90 -19.81 5.07 -2.33
CA GLY A 90 -20.44 3.88 -2.91
C GLY A 90 -21.93 3.71 -2.49
N PRO A 91 -22.78 3.16 -3.37
CA PRO A 91 -24.18 2.89 -3.04
C PRO A 91 -24.29 1.99 -1.80
N ARG A 92 -25.17 2.34 -0.86
CA ARG A 92 -25.63 1.41 0.19
C ARG A 92 -26.54 0.38 -0.47
N ARG A 93 -25.96 -0.60 -1.16
CA ARG A 93 -26.65 -1.82 -1.57
C ARG A 93 -26.42 -2.89 -0.51
#